data_AF-A0AA50HNZ9-F1
#
_entry.id   AF-A0AA50HNZ9-F1
#
_cell.length_a   1.000
_cell.length_b   1.000
_cell.length_c   1.000
_cell.angle_alpha   90.00
_cell.angle_beta   90.00
_cell.angle_gamma   90.00
#
_symmetry.space_group_name_H-M   'P 1'
#
loop_
_entity.id
_entity.type
_entity.pdbx_description
1 polymer ?
#
loop_
_entity_poly.entity_id
_entity_poly.type
_entity_poly.pdbx_seq_one_letter_code
_entity_poly.pdbx_strand_id
1 'polypeptide(L)' 'MSNVTQLIIEPPLLKVARNQTLAIVNLSNKQNLTLAQAQETIHAMGMLAREAHDYIVDAEFEQQDKTQGRG' A
#
# COMPACT_ATOMS: atom_id res chain seq x y z
N MET A 1 39.03 -2.59 7.19
CA MET A 1 37.66 -2.21 7.58
C MET A 1 36.71 -2.78 6.53
N SER A 2 35.83 -3.71 6.92
CA SER A 2 34.87 -4.32 5.99
C SER A 2 33.63 -3.44 5.90
N ASN A 3 33.29 -2.96 4.71
CA ASN A 3 32.05 -2.23 4.47
C ASN A 3 30.87 -3.21 4.66
N VAL A 4 30.04 -2.95 5.68
CA VAL A 4 28.77 -3.67 5.88
C VAL A 4 27.75 -3.02 4.95
N THR A 5 27.49 -3.64 3.81
CA THR A 5 26.33 -3.27 2.99
C THR A 5 25.08 -3.75 3.71
N GLN A 6 24.30 -2.84 4.29
CA GLN A 6 22.98 -3.18 4.81
C GLN A 6 22.05 -3.49 3.64
N LEU A 7 21.55 -4.72 3.59
CA LEU A 7 20.54 -5.12 2.63
C LEU A 7 19.20 -4.54 3.08
N ILE A 8 18.76 -3.46 2.45
CA ILE A 8 17.41 -2.92 2.64
C ILE A 8 16.46 -3.86 1.87
N ILE A 9 15.72 -4.68 2.59
CA ILE A 9 14.67 -5.53 1.99
C ILE A 9 13.39 -4.70 1.98
N GLU A 10 13.08 -4.14 0.82
CA GLU A 10 11.80 -3.46 0.63
C GLU A 10 10.65 -4.47 0.81
N PRO A 11 9.60 -4.11 1.57
CA PRO A 11 8.46 -5.01 1.75
C PRO A 11 7.80 -5.28 0.39
N PRO A 12 7.34 -6.53 0.12
CA PRO A 12 6.64 -6.82 -1.13
C PRO A 12 5.48 -5.85 -1.36
N LEU A 13 5.36 -5.28 -2.55
CA LEU A 13 4.36 -4.25 -2.87
C LEU A 13 2.93 -4.69 -2.51
N LEU A 14 2.58 -5.95 -2.79
CA LEU A 14 1.27 -6.53 -2.41
C LEU A 14 1.04 -6.60 -0.89
N LYS A 15 2.10 -6.71 -0.07
CA LYS A 15 2.01 -6.65 1.39
C LYS A 15 1.68 -5.23 1.84
N VAL A 16 2.26 -4.21 1.20
CA VAL A 16 1.98 -2.80 1.47
C VAL A 16 0.53 -2.47 1.13
N ALA A 17 0.08 -2.84 -0.08
CA ALA A 17 -1.31 -2.66 -0.53
C ALA A 17 -2.33 -3.33 0.42
N ARG A 18 -2.04 -4.55 0.88
CA ARG A 18 -2.89 -5.25 1.87
C ARG A 18 -2.99 -4.48 3.18
N ASN A 19 -1.89 -3.96 3.69
CA ASN A 19 -1.88 -3.20 4.95
C ASN A 19 -2.68 -1.89 4.83
N GLN A 20 -2.55 -1.19 3.71
CA GLN A 20 -3.35 0.02 3.43
C GLN A 20 -4.83 -0.31 3.32
N THR A 21 -5.18 -1.42 2.67
CA THR A 21 -6.57 -1.88 2.60
C THR A 21 -7.15 -2.17 3.99
N LEU A 22 -6.37 -2.80 4.88
CA LEU A 22 -6.78 -3.00 6.27
C LEU A 22 -6.96 -1.67 7.03
N ALA A 23 -6.10 -0.69 6.79
CA ALA A 23 -6.24 0.64 7.38
C ALA A 23 -7.54 1.33 6.91
N ILE A 24 -7.90 1.20 5.63
CA ILE A 24 -9.18 1.70 5.08
C ILE A 24 -10.37 1.06 5.79
N VAL A 25 -10.36 -0.27 5.98
CA VAL A 25 -11.42 -0.99 6.71
C VAL A 25 -11.53 -0.51 8.16
N ASN A 26 -10.39 -0.30 8.83
CA ASN A 26 -10.40 0.21 10.20
C ASN A 26 -10.95 1.65 10.28
N LEU A 27 -10.65 2.48 9.29
CA LEU A 27 -11.20 3.83 9.17
C LEU A 27 -12.71 3.81 8.91
N SER A 28 -13.20 2.92 8.04
CA SER A 28 -14.64 2.80 7.74
C SER A 28 -15.46 2.32 8.93
N ASN A 29 -14.83 1.57 9.85
CA ASN A 29 -15.48 1.05 11.05
C ASN A 29 -15.53 2.07 12.21
N LYS A 30 -14.94 3.26 12.06
CA LYS A 30 -15.04 4.31 13.09
C LYS A 30 -16.47 4.81 13.21
N GLN A 31 -16.99 4.79 14.43
CA GLN A 31 -18.34 5.25 14.77
C GLN A 31 -18.28 6.55 15.58
N ASN A 32 -19.42 7.22 15.71
CA ASN A 32 -19.58 8.44 16.51
C ASN A 32 -18.68 9.61 16.10
N LEU A 33 -18.34 9.70 14.81
CA LEU A 33 -17.57 10.81 14.25
C LEU A 33 -18.44 12.06 14.12
N THR A 34 -17.86 13.22 14.37
CA THR A 34 -18.46 14.49 13.93
C THR A 34 -18.43 14.57 12.40
N LEU A 35 -19.21 15.47 11.81
CA LEU A 35 -19.20 15.66 10.35
C LEU A 35 -17.80 15.98 9.81
N ALA A 36 -17.05 16.85 10.52
CA ALA A 36 -15.68 17.19 10.13
C ALA A 36 -14.76 15.96 10.17
N GLN A 37 -14.82 15.18 11.24
CA GLN A 37 -14.02 13.94 11.37
C GLN A 37 -14.40 12.90 10.32
N ALA A 38 -15.68 12.81 9.95
CA ALA A 38 -16.14 11.91 8.89
C ALA A 38 -15.59 12.33 7.52
N GLN A 39 -15.59 13.63 7.21
CA GLN A 39 -15.01 14.17 5.97
C GLN A 39 -13.50 13.92 5.89
N GLU A 40 -12.77 14.16 6.98
CA GLU A 40 -11.34 13.85 7.08
C GLU A 40 -11.08 12.35 6.93
N THR A 41 -11.90 11.51 7.56
CA THR A 41 -11.78 10.04 7.48
C THR A 41 -12.01 9.55 6.05
N ILE A 42 -13.03 10.07 5.36
CA ILE A 42 -13.30 9.74 3.95
C ILE A 42 -12.13 10.18 3.06
N HIS A 43 -11.60 11.39 3.28
CA HIS A 43 -10.45 11.87 2.52
C HIS A 43 -9.21 10.99 2.72
N ALA A 44 -8.91 10.62 3.97
CA ALA A 44 -7.80 9.73 4.29
C ALA A 44 -7.98 8.33 3.68
N MET A 45 -9.19 7.75 3.73
CA MET A 45 -9.50 6.50 3.05
C MET A 45 -9.29 6.59 1.54
N GLY A 46 -9.68 7.70 0.91
CA GLY A 46 -9.47 7.92 -0.53
C GLY A 46 -7.99 7.97 -0.92
N MET A 47 -7.15 8.63 -0.11
CA MET A 47 -5.70 8.66 -0.34
C MET A 47 -5.09 7.25 -0.22
N LEU A 48 -5.41 6.53 0.85
CA LEU A 48 -4.93 5.16 1.05
C LEU A 48 -5.40 4.19 -0.05
N ALA A 49 -6.63 4.38 -0.55
CA ALA A 49 -7.17 3.53 -1.62
C ALA A 49 -6.41 3.73 -2.93
N ARG A 50 -6.05 4.99 -3.26
CA ARG A 50 -5.23 5.29 -4.43
C ARG A 50 -3.83 4.69 -4.29
N GLU A 51 -3.21 4.87 -3.12
CA GLU A 51 -1.87 4.35 -2.87
C GLU A 51 -1.84 2.81 -2.95
N ALA A 52 -2.83 2.13 -2.37
CA ALA A 52 -2.96 0.69 -2.45
C ALA A 52 -3.17 0.19 -3.89
N HIS A 53 -3.94 0.93 -4.69
CA HIS A 53 -4.11 0.64 -6.12
C HIS A 53 -2.78 0.74 -6.86
N ASP A 54 -2.01 1.82 -6.65
CA ASP A 54 -0.74 2.03 -7.33
C ASP A 54 0.27 0.91 -6.98
N TYR A 55 0.33 0.52 -5.69
CA TYR A 55 1.13 -0.64 -5.28
C TYR A 55 0.71 -1.97 -5.92
N ILE A 56 -0.58 -2.17 -6.20
CA ILE A 56 -1.06 -3.37 -6.90
C ILE A 56 -0.64 -3.33 -8.37
N VAL A 57 -0.85 -2.20 -9.05
CA VAL A 57 -0.46 -2.01 -10.45
C VAL A 57 1.04 -2.22 -10.62
N ASP A 58 1.86 -1.60 -9.79
CA ASP A 58 3.32 -1.74 -9.83
C ASP A 58 3.75 -3.21 -9.60
N ALA A 59 3.11 -3.90 -8.65
CA ALA A 59 3.37 -5.32 -8.41
C ALA A 59 3.00 -6.23 -9.58
N GLU A 60 1.96 -5.88 -10.34
CA GLU A 60 1.54 -6.61 -11.53
C GLU A 60 2.53 -6.39 -12.70
N PHE A 61 3.04 -5.16 -12.87
CA PHE A 61 4.08 -4.85 -13.85
C PHE A 61 5.41 -5.53 -13.53
N GLU A 62 5.87 -5.51 -12.28
CA GLU A 62 7.11 -6.20 -11.87
C GLU A 62 7.05 -7.72 -12.08
N GLN A 63 5.86 -8.32 -12.01
CA GLN A 63 5.66 -9.74 -12.29
C GLN A 63 5.72 -10.04 -13.79
N GLN A 64 5.21 -9.16 -14.65
CA GLN A 64 5.25 -9.35 -16.10
C GLN A 64 6.68 -9.35 -16.65
N ASP A 65 7.53 -8.41 -16.20
CA ASP A 65 8.95 -8.35 -16.62
C ASP A 65 9.74 -9.60 -16.20
N LYS A 66 9.49 -10.14 -15.00
CA LYS A 66 10.11 -11.39 -14.54
C LYS A 66 9.66 -12.61 -15.33
N THR A 67 8.49 -12.55 -15.97
CA THR A 67 7.94 -13.67 -16.75
C THR A 67 8.42 -13.63 -18.21
N GLN A 68 8.75 -12.45 -18.76
CA GLN A 68 9.30 -12.31 -20.12
C GLN A 68 10.82 -12.51 -20.23
N GLY A 69 11.58 -12.38 -19.13
CA GLY A 69 13.03 -12.64 -19.11
C GLY A 69 13.47 -14.11 -19.16
N ARG A 70 12.56 -15.04 -19.44
CA ARG A 70 12.83 -16.47 -19.64
C ARG A 70 12.35 -16.90 -21.03
N GLY A 71 13.04 -16.42 -22.06
CA GLY A 71 12.86 -16.81 -23.46
C GLY A 71 14.18 -16.74 -24.18
#